data_AF-A0A1V3WID1-F1
#
_entry.id   AF-A0A1V3WID1-F1
#
_cell.length_a   1.000
_cell.length_b   1.000
_cell.length_c   1.000
_cell.angle_alpha   90.00
_cell.angle_beta   90.00
_cell.angle_gamma   90.00
#
_symmetry.space_group_name_H-M   'P 1'
#
loop_
_entity.id
_entity.type
_entity.pdbx_description
1 polymer ?
#
loop_
_entity_poly.entity_id
_entity_poly.type
_entity_poly.pdbx_seq_one_letter_code
_entity_poly.pdbx_strand_id
1 'polypeptide(L)'
;MPNHVGIDQPEQNAWWWDVLRHGRSSAYASYFDIDWDLDEDGRIVLPILGSDDDVADLKVDGDLLRLGDLALPIAPGTAAGTGRRFTTVSTTD
;
A
#
# COMPACT_ATOMS: atom_id res chain seq x y z
N MET A 1 -7.42 25.41 5.82
CA MET A 1 -6.37 24.78 5.00
C MET A 1 -6.54 23.28 5.13
N PRO A 2 -7.08 22.53 4.16
CA PRO A 2 -6.97 21.09 4.21
C PRO A 2 -5.60 20.72 3.65
N ASN A 3 -4.71 20.27 4.52
CA ASN A 3 -3.41 19.73 4.17
C ASN A 3 -3.62 18.27 3.69
N HIS A 4 -4.40 18.08 2.62
CA HIS A 4 -4.54 16.77 1.97
C HIS A 4 -3.48 16.70 0.88
N VAL A 5 -2.39 15.99 1.17
CA VAL A 5 -1.46 15.56 0.13
C VAL A 5 -2.24 14.58 -0.75
N GLY A 6 -2.29 14.83 -2.06
CA GLY A 6 -2.99 13.99 -3.02
C GLY A 6 -2.44 12.57 -2.97
N ILE A 7 -3.19 11.66 -2.35
CA ILE A 7 -2.94 10.22 -2.39
C ILE A 7 -3.35 9.61 -3.74
N ASP A 8 -3.96 10.42 -4.60
CA ASP A 8 -4.56 10.06 -5.88
C ASP A 8 -3.49 9.59 -6.90
N GLN A 9 -2.25 10.06 -6.76
CA GLN A 9 -1.10 9.60 -7.56
C GLN A 9 0.08 9.30 -6.62
N PRO A 10 0.09 8.12 -5.96
CA PRO A 10 1.09 7.77 -4.94
C PRO A 10 2.54 7.93 -5.40
N GLU A 11 2.80 7.65 -6.67
CA GLU A 11 4.12 7.77 -7.31
C GLU A 11 4.71 9.19 -7.29
N GLN A 12 3.88 10.22 -7.12
CA GLN A 12 4.33 11.62 -7.08
C GLN A 12 4.75 12.08 -5.68
N ASN A 13 4.43 11.30 -4.64
CA ASN A 13 4.83 11.58 -3.27
C ASN A 13 5.80 10.50 -2.78
N ALA A 14 7.10 10.78 -2.88
CA ALA A 14 8.15 9.84 -2.50
C ALA A 14 8.06 9.36 -1.04
N TRP A 15 7.58 10.22 -0.11
CA TRP A 15 7.39 9.82 1.28
C TRP A 15 6.23 8.85 1.43
N TRP A 16 5.12 9.11 0.75
CA TRP A 16 3.97 8.22 0.76
C TRP A 16 4.28 6.89 0.07
N TRP A 17 5.01 6.93 -1.05
CA TRP A 17 5.48 5.75 -1.74
C TRP A 17 6.33 4.84 -0.84
N ASP A 18 7.24 5.43 -0.06
CA ASP A 18 8.06 4.67 0.89
C ASP A 18 7.22 4.07 2.03
N VAL A 19 6.23 4.80 2.55
CA VAL A 19 5.30 4.29 3.56
C VAL A 19 4.44 3.16 3.02
N LEU A 20 3.95 3.24 1.79
CA LEU A 20 3.22 2.15 1.16
C LEU A 20 4.10 0.90 0.97
N ARG A 21 5.39 1.07 0.64
CA ARG A 21 6.32 -0.04 0.41
C ARG A 21 6.80 -0.70 1.70
N HIS A 22 6.99 0.08 2.77
CA HIS A 22 7.66 -0.38 4.01
C HIS A 22 6.76 -0.36 5.26
N GLY A 23 5.55 0.18 5.17
CA GLY A 23 4.61 0.29 6.30
C GLY A 23 5.21 1.07 7.48
N ARG A 24 4.97 0.58 8.70
CA ARG A 24 5.47 1.16 9.96
C ARG A 24 6.99 1.32 10.01
N SER A 25 7.73 0.54 9.20
CA SER A 25 9.19 0.58 9.13
C SER A 25 9.74 1.70 8.24
N SER A 26 8.89 2.42 7.51
CA SER A 26 9.30 3.57 6.70
C SER A 26 9.87 4.68 7.58
N ALA A 27 10.95 5.32 7.13
CA ALA A 27 11.51 6.51 7.77
C ALA A 27 10.53 7.70 7.78
N TYR A 28 9.50 7.65 6.94
CA TYR A 28 8.48 8.69 6.81
C TYR A 28 7.15 8.32 7.49
N ALA A 29 7.04 7.14 8.13
CA ALA A 29 5.80 6.68 8.74
C ALA A 29 5.22 7.71 9.75
N SER A 30 6.07 8.38 10.53
CA SER A 30 5.65 9.38 11.52
C SER A 30 5.22 10.72 10.93
N TYR A 31 5.35 10.93 9.61
CA TYR A 31 4.93 12.16 8.93
C TYR A 31 3.45 12.10 8.51
N PHE A 32 2.84 10.92 8.58
CA PHE A 32 1.43 10.69 8.26
C PHE A 32 0.69 10.27 9.53
N ASP A 33 -0.54 10.75 9.67
CA ASP A 33 -1.45 10.34 10.74
C ASP A 33 -2.20 9.07 10.30
N ILE A 34 -1.53 7.92 10.44
CA ILE A 34 -2.04 6.61 10.06
C ILE A 34 -2.52 5.89 11.32
N ASP A 35 -3.80 5.52 11.34
CA ASP A 35 -4.32 4.59 12.32
C ASP A 35 -3.90 3.18 11.94
N TRP A 36 -2.78 2.75 12.49
CA TRP A 36 -2.21 1.45 12.20
C TRP A 36 -2.92 0.30 12.91
N ASP A 37 -3.82 0.58 13.86
CA ASP A 37 -4.53 -0.45 14.62
C ASP A 37 -5.93 -0.74 14.02
N LEU A 38 -6.27 -0.06 12.90
CA LEU A 38 -7.47 -0.29 12.12
C LEU A 38 -7.54 -1.70 11.50
N ASP A 39 -6.37 -2.28 11.20
CA ASP A 39 -6.21 -3.67 10.76
C ASP A 39 -5.36 -4.42 11.81
N GLU A 40 -5.77 -5.64 12.15
CA GLU A 40 -5.13 -6.43 13.22
C GLU A 40 -3.66 -6.79 12.93
N ASP A 41 -3.28 -6.83 11.66
CA ASP A 41 -1.92 -7.10 11.22
C ASP A 41 -1.10 -5.81 10.98
N GLY A 42 -1.66 -4.65 11.32
CA GLY A 42 -0.98 -3.37 11.19
C GLY A 42 -0.90 -2.84 9.76
N ARG A 43 -1.80 -3.26 8.87
CA ARG A 43 -1.80 -2.88 7.45
C ARG A 43 -2.47 -1.53 7.22
N ILE A 44 -2.01 -0.84 6.17
CA ILE A 44 -2.66 0.39 5.70
C ILE A 44 -3.89 0.02 4.89
N VAL A 45 -5.06 0.49 5.32
CA VAL A 45 -6.32 0.35 4.57
C VAL A 45 -6.47 1.51 3.60
N LEU A 46 -6.54 1.21 2.30
CA LEU A 46 -6.70 2.21 1.24
C LEU A 46 -8.12 2.12 0.63
N PRO A 47 -8.96 3.16 0.76
CA PRO A 47 -10.29 3.19 0.15
C PRO A 47 -10.23 3.61 -1.33
N ILE A 48 -9.49 2.85 -2.13
CA ILE A 48 -9.19 3.14 -3.55
C ILE A 48 -10.00 2.28 -4.52
N LEU A 49 -10.69 1.25 -4.00
CA LEU A 49 -11.60 0.43 -4.78
C LEU A 49 -12.96 1.14 -4.85
N GLY A 50 -13.53 1.23 -6.05
CA GLY A 50 -14.90 1.70 -6.27
C GLY A 50 -15.95 0.62 -5.99
N SER A 51 -15.57 -0.66 -6.09
CA SER A 51 -16.41 -1.80 -5.72
C SER A 51 -15.58 -3.03 -5.32
N ASP A 52 -16.20 -4.02 -4.68
CA ASP A 52 -15.56 -5.31 -4.37
C ASP A 52 -15.14 -6.07 -5.65
N ASP A 53 -15.81 -5.83 -6.78
CA ASP A 53 -15.51 -6.47 -8.05
C ASP A 53 -14.20 -5.96 -8.67
N ASP A 54 -13.75 -4.75 -8.30
CA ASP A 54 -12.51 -4.14 -8.80
C ASP A 54 -11.26 -4.97 -8.44
N VAL A 55 -11.35 -5.81 -7.40
CA VAL A 55 -10.28 -6.75 -7.01
C VAL A 55 -9.91 -7.69 -8.15
N ALA A 56 -10.86 -8.02 -9.05
CA ALA A 56 -10.60 -8.88 -10.21
C ALA A 56 -9.68 -8.21 -11.25
N ASP A 57 -9.60 -6.88 -11.26
CA ASP A 57 -8.79 -6.11 -12.20
C ASP A 57 -7.38 -5.77 -11.69
N LEU A 58 -7.06 -6.18 -10.45
CA LEU A 58 -5.73 -6.02 -9.87
C LEU A 58 -4.69 -6.86 -10.62
N LYS A 59 -3.60 -6.21 -11.04
CA LYS A 59 -2.51 -6.83 -11.80
C LYS A 59 -1.16 -6.55 -11.16
N VAL A 60 -0.31 -7.56 -11.13
CA VAL A 60 1.11 -7.39 -10.79
C VAL A 60 1.86 -6.98 -12.05
N ASP A 61 2.61 -5.88 -11.97
CA ASP A 61 3.49 -5.34 -13.01
C ASP A 61 4.88 -5.12 -12.40
N GLY A 62 5.71 -6.18 -12.43
CA GLY A 62 7.00 -6.20 -11.73
C GLY A 62 6.83 -6.02 -10.23
N ASP A 63 7.37 -4.92 -9.70
CA ASP A 63 7.29 -4.53 -8.29
C ASP A 63 6.06 -3.66 -7.97
N LEU A 64 5.10 -3.55 -8.91
CA LEU A 64 3.91 -2.72 -8.78
C LEU A 64 2.64 -3.55 -8.76
N LEU A 65 1.67 -3.12 -7.96
CA LEU A 65 0.28 -3.53 -8.04
C LEU A 65 -0.51 -2.43 -8.77
N ARG A 66 -1.18 -2.80 -9.86
CA ARG A 66 -1.95 -1.87 -10.70
C ARG A 66 -3.44 -2.16 -10.67
N LEU A 67 -4.23 -1.08 -10.65
CA LEU A 67 -5.68 -1.08 -10.89
C LEU A 67 -6.01 0.08 -11.84
N GLY A 68 -6.25 -0.23 -13.11
CA GLY A 68 -6.34 0.81 -14.15
C GLY A 68 -5.05 1.63 -14.21
N ASP A 69 -5.17 2.95 -14.03
CA ASP A 69 -4.04 3.89 -14.00
C ASP A 69 -3.35 3.98 -12.63
N LEU A 70 -3.98 3.47 -11.56
CA LEU A 70 -3.39 3.46 -10.23
C LEU A 70 -2.21 2.49 -10.16
N ALA A 71 -1.10 2.94 -9.57
CA ALA A 71 0.06 2.12 -9.26
C ALA A 71 0.41 2.22 -7.78
N LEU A 72 0.62 1.08 -7.14
CA LEU A 72 1.06 0.95 -5.75
C LEU A 72 2.35 0.11 -5.69
N PRO A 73 3.31 0.43 -4.81
CA PRO A 73 4.48 -0.40 -4.62
C PRO A 73 4.11 -1.70 -3.92
N ILE A 74 4.69 -2.80 -4.39
CA ILE A 74 4.67 -4.08 -3.69
C ILE A 74 5.82 -4.09 -2.67
N ALA A 75 5.52 -4.51 -1.44
CA ALA A 75 6.53 -4.67 -0.42
C ALA A 75 7.59 -5.72 -0.84
N PRO A 76 8.88 -5.50 -0.55
CA PRO A 76 9.91 -6.47 -0.86
C PRO A 76 9.56 -7.87 -0.32
N GLY A 77 9.64 -8.88 -1.17
CA GLY A 77 9.36 -10.28 -0.79
C GLY A 77 7.88 -10.68 -0.81
N THR A 78 6.93 -9.79 -1.13
CA THR A 78 5.49 -10.12 -1.17
C THR A 78 4.90 -10.27 -2.59
N ALA A 79 5.72 -10.15 -3.64
CA ALA A 79 5.27 -10.16 -5.05
C ALA A 79 4.63 -11.48 -5.52
N ALA A 80 4.78 -12.57 -4.75
CA ALA A 80 4.18 -13.88 -5.06
C ALA A 80 2.73 -14.03 -4.56
N GLY A 81 2.15 -13.03 -3.89
CA GLY A 81 0.78 -13.06 -3.38
C GLY A 81 -0.28 -12.87 -4.47
N THR A 82 -1.40 -13.59 -4.37
CA THR A 82 -2.62 -13.25 -5.14
C THR A 82 -3.22 -11.96 -4.57
N GLY A 83 -3.73 -11.05 -5.41
CA GLY A 83 -4.17 -9.68 -5.06
C GLY A 83 -5.15 -9.49 -3.88
N ARG A 84 -5.60 -10.59 -3.27
CA ARG A 84 -6.46 -10.63 -2.07
C ARG A 84 -5.69 -10.93 -0.76
N ARG A 85 -4.39 -11.23 -0.84
CA ARG A 85 -3.48 -11.48 0.29
C ARG A 85 -2.07 -11.06 -0.09
N PHE A 86 -1.70 -9.83 0.24
CA PHE A 86 -0.32 -9.44 0.42
C PHE A 86 -0.03 -9.48 1.93
N THR A 87 0.35 -10.65 2.45
CA THR A 87 0.83 -10.81 3.83
C THR A 87 1.97 -11.82 3.91
N THR A 88 2.94 -11.45 4.76
CA THR A 88 3.89 -12.27 5.51
C THR A 88 5.26 -12.53 4.86
N VAL A 89 6.23 -11.68 5.20
CA VAL A 89 7.60 -12.14 5.46
C VAL A 89 7.75 -12.23 6.99
N SER A 90 7.55 -13.44 7.54
CA SER A 90 8.08 -13.75 8.86
C SER A 90 9.55 -14.07 8.68
N THR A 91 10.43 -13.28 9.30
CA THR A 91 11.78 -13.74 9.60
C THR A 91 11.83 -13.94 11.11
N THR A 92 11.76 -15.20 11.52
CA THR A 92 12.08 -15.64 12.87
C THR A 92 13.54 -15.30 13.17
N ASP A 93 13.81 -14.74 14.34
CA ASP A 93 14.98 -15.10 15.14
C ASP A 93 14.47 -15.81 16.40
#